data_AF-A0A218Z7R6-F1
#
_entry.id   AF-A0A218Z7R6-F1
#
_cell.length_a   1.000
_cell.length_b   1.000
_cell.length_c   1.000
_cell.angle_alpha   90.00
_cell.angle_beta   90.00
_cell.angle_gamma   90.00
#
_symmetry.space_group_name_H-M   'P 1'
#
loop_
_entity.id
_entity.type
_entity.pdbx_description
1 polymer ?
#
loop_
_entity_poly.entity_id
_entity_poly.type
_entity_poly.pdbx_seq_one_letter_code
_entity_poly.pdbx_strand_id
1 'polypeptide(L)'
;MLSPTTLKIAVISVCILLTALNLFASPTHLHAISSSLPSLSGTRPPSRKSQFIADLLRDDNEVDGRFDNRTLVQLCRSRTWSPGLIFRCEAPAGGVANVRNAVLNCVRFAIEAGGEEEEEDDDDEEKDDDEEEEKDDDEEEEEEEEEEEEEDEEHEEDEDEEDEEANIHVHTITSAATPVPLSHFFDLSHFTTHLSSACPQMTLIPDINDLFYLPSTAKPIPLIPTSLEPASSLINGSVISQPGNWSAEFKAYLADQHPTPPSAELPLLIAVAPSLLSFPLSYDAPHLVSSFGRLLRPNPDVRRVAAAVLWALDEKYALGLAVPGAQGVRPNLFYGAHLRTGEDATAAEWTPYAVQESNLLSHAFTSHLEVIFASASSATDDDVDAFTAAARTRHNMSVETSQRLLGVQDVDGSWRAREGMESEWGAWSGMGWDVQGVVEGEVLLRSSVFGGGWESTLSWGVAMRRHVTERVDREGLEWDETATGGASAAKTTRDGHVRARGPRWRREAPPRRGSAKRGDAAVSAPTLPRTRDAETDEADAAGDASAETEHGQTAKVGDRTFEDTLSVIFGPEGEGDRVRASLWP
;
A
#
# COMPACT_ATOMS: atom_id res chain seq x y z
N MET A 1 -73.55 -0.11 44.14
CA MET A 1 -74.18 -0.54 42.87
C MET A 1 -74.01 0.59 41.87
N LEU A 2 -73.29 0.36 40.77
CA LEU A 2 -73.12 1.34 39.70
C LEU A 2 -74.41 1.43 38.86
N SER A 3 -74.72 2.61 38.34
CA SER A 3 -75.87 2.80 37.44
C SER A 3 -75.71 1.93 36.18
N PRO A 4 -76.79 1.34 35.63
CA PRO A 4 -76.72 0.59 34.37
C PRO A 4 -76.25 1.45 33.17
N THR A 5 -76.28 2.78 33.26
CA THR A 5 -75.64 3.67 32.26
C THR A 5 -74.12 3.70 32.41
N THR A 6 -73.60 3.76 33.64
CA THR A 6 -72.15 3.79 33.90
C THR A 6 -71.47 2.49 33.49
N LEU A 7 -72.12 1.35 33.73
CA LEU A 7 -71.62 0.04 33.30
C LEU A 7 -71.55 -0.07 31.76
N LYS A 8 -72.56 0.45 31.04
CA LYS A 8 -72.56 0.47 29.57
C LYS A 8 -71.43 1.33 29.00
N ILE A 9 -71.18 2.51 29.58
CA ILE A 9 -70.08 3.39 29.15
C ILE A 9 -68.73 2.70 29.38
N ALA A 10 -68.52 2.10 30.56
CA ALA A 10 -67.28 1.37 30.85
C ALA A 10 -67.02 0.21 29.87
N VAL A 11 -68.04 -0.59 29.55
CA VAL A 11 -67.93 -1.67 28.56
C VAL A 11 -67.60 -1.11 27.16
N ILE A 12 -68.26 -0.03 26.73
CA ILE A 12 -67.97 0.60 25.43
C ILE A 12 -66.53 1.12 25.39
N SER A 13 -66.04 1.79 26.45
CA SER A 13 -64.66 2.28 26.53
C SER A 13 -63.64 1.13 26.48
N VAL A 14 -63.89 0.02 27.19
CA VAL A 14 -63.02 -1.17 27.15
C VAL A 14 -63.04 -1.83 25.77
N CYS A 15 -64.20 -1.96 25.13
CA CYS A 15 -64.31 -2.48 23.77
C CYS A 15 -63.54 -1.61 22.76
N ILE A 16 -63.66 -0.28 22.83
CA ILE A 16 -62.91 0.65 21.97
C ILE A 16 -61.40 0.48 22.18
N LEU A 17 -60.94 0.41 23.43
CA LEU A 17 -59.52 0.23 23.76
C LEU A 17 -58.98 -1.10 23.23
N LEU A 18 -59.73 -2.20 23.40
CA LEU A 18 -59.37 -3.52 22.87
C LEU A 18 -59.39 -3.58 21.35
N THR A 19 -60.31 -2.87 20.66
CA THR A 19 -60.27 -2.77 19.20
C THR A 19 -59.09 -1.94 18.70
N ALA A 20 -58.72 -0.86 19.41
CA ALA A 20 -57.53 -0.08 19.09
C ALA A 20 -56.25 -0.92 19.26
N LEU A 21 -56.11 -1.63 20.39
CA LEU A 21 -54.98 -2.52 20.64
C LEU A 21 -54.86 -3.62 19.57
N ASN A 22 -55.96 -4.27 19.17
CA ASN A 22 -55.92 -5.25 18.08
C ASN A 22 -55.58 -4.65 16.70
N LEU A 23 -56.01 -3.40 16.42
CA LEU A 23 -55.67 -2.68 15.19
C LEU A 23 -54.18 -2.26 15.12
N PHE A 24 -53.55 -1.96 16.26
CA PHE A 24 -52.15 -1.54 16.32
C PHE A 24 -51.15 -2.68 16.62
N ALA A 25 -51.59 -3.81 17.17
CA ALA A 25 -50.74 -4.97 17.46
C ALA A 25 -50.70 -6.03 16.34
N SER A 26 -51.48 -5.87 15.27
CA SER A 26 -51.49 -6.81 14.13
C SER A 26 -50.51 -6.38 13.03
N PRO A 27 -49.37 -7.08 12.81
CA PRO A 27 -48.34 -6.65 11.85
C PRO A 27 -48.80 -6.67 10.38
N THR A 28 -49.92 -7.33 10.09
CA THR A 28 -50.46 -7.50 8.72
C THR A 28 -51.07 -6.23 8.12
N HIS A 29 -51.41 -5.20 8.91
CA HIS A 29 -52.11 -4.01 8.40
C HIS A 29 -51.20 -2.83 8.01
N LEU A 30 -49.94 -2.80 8.48
CA LEU A 30 -48.96 -1.79 8.07
C LEU A 30 -48.44 -2.02 6.64
N HIS A 31 -48.30 -3.29 6.23
CA HIS A 31 -47.90 -3.63 4.85
C HIS A 31 -48.92 -3.17 3.78
N ALA A 32 -50.22 -3.13 4.10
CA ALA A 32 -51.28 -2.82 3.14
C ALA A 32 -51.40 -1.31 2.80
N ILE A 33 -50.87 -0.42 3.64
CA ILE A 33 -50.83 1.04 3.35
C ILE A 33 -49.52 1.40 2.63
N SER A 34 -48.43 0.66 2.89
CA SER A 34 -47.17 0.80 2.16
C SER A 34 -47.32 0.50 0.66
N SER A 35 -48.09 -0.54 0.29
CA SER A 35 -48.21 -1.02 -1.10
C SER A 35 -49.12 -0.20 -2.02
N SER A 36 -49.73 0.90 -1.55
CA SER A 36 -50.64 1.75 -2.34
C SER A 36 -50.29 3.23 -2.38
N LEU A 37 -49.17 3.63 -1.76
CA LEU A 37 -48.48 4.87 -2.09
C LEU A 37 -47.52 4.59 -3.26
N PRO A 38 -47.53 5.39 -4.35
CA PRO A 38 -46.44 5.31 -5.31
C PRO A 38 -45.14 5.65 -4.59
N SER A 39 -44.09 4.84 -4.78
CA SER A 39 -42.76 5.11 -4.24
C SER A 39 -42.21 6.42 -4.82
N LEU A 40 -42.53 7.53 -4.15
CA LEU A 40 -41.75 8.76 -4.20
C LEU A 40 -40.51 8.56 -3.32
N SER A 41 -39.73 7.53 -3.67
CA SER A 41 -38.28 7.48 -3.47
C SER A 41 -37.65 8.57 -4.34
N GLY A 42 -37.97 9.82 -3.99
CA GLY A 42 -37.27 11.00 -4.46
C GLY A 42 -35.92 11.00 -3.79
N THR A 43 -35.01 10.16 -4.30
CA THR A 43 -33.58 10.28 -4.04
C THR A 43 -33.21 11.72 -4.38
N ARG A 44 -32.99 12.52 -3.34
CA ARG A 44 -32.50 13.89 -3.50
C ARG A 44 -31.25 13.79 -4.37
N PRO A 45 -31.13 14.54 -5.48
CA PRO A 45 -29.97 14.43 -6.35
C PRO A 45 -28.71 14.59 -5.49
N PRO A 46 -27.70 13.71 -5.66
CA PRO A 46 -26.54 13.69 -4.78
C PRO A 46 -25.89 15.07 -4.72
N SER A 47 -25.36 15.45 -3.56
CA SER A 47 -24.73 16.76 -3.39
C SER A 47 -23.54 16.94 -4.35
N ARG A 48 -23.12 18.17 -4.66
CA ARG A 48 -21.93 18.39 -5.52
C ARG A 48 -20.69 17.68 -4.96
N LYS A 49 -20.48 17.73 -3.64
CA LYS A 49 -19.42 16.98 -2.93
C LYS A 49 -19.58 15.47 -3.14
N SER A 50 -20.77 14.93 -2.93
CA SER A 50 -21.06 13.50 -3.11
C SER A 50 -20.84 13.04 -4.56
N GLN A 51 -21.20 13.86 -5.56
CA GLN A 51 -20.94 13.57 -6.96
C GLN A 51 -19.43 13.59 -7.27
N PHE A 52 -18.70 14.61 -6.80
CA PHE A 52 -17.24 14.70 -6.98
C PHE A 52 -16.53 13.50 -6.36
N ILE A 53 -16.86 13.14 -5.12
CA ILE A 53 -16.25 11.98 -4.43
C ILE A 53 -16.58 10.69 -5.19
N ALA A 54 -17.85 10.47 -5.54
CA ALA A 54 -18.26 9.28 -6.29
C ALA A 54 -17.59 9.20 -7.66
N ASP A 55 -17.43 10.31 -8.39
CA ASP A 55 -16.75 10.35 -9.67
C ASP A 55 -15.25 10.11 -9.53
N LEU A 56 -14.57 10.72 -8.56
CA LEU A 56 -13.13 10.56 -8.36
C LEU A 56 -12.75 9.12 -7.99
N LEU A 57 -13.60 8.43 -7.23
CA LEU A 57 -13.39 7.05 -6.76
C LEU A 57 -13.75 5.96 -7.79
N ARG A 58 -14.16 6.32 -9.01
CA ARG A 58 -14.39 5.35 -10.09
C ARG A 58 -13.06 4.77 -10.56
N ASP A 59 -12.99 3.46 -10.79
CA ASP A 59 -11.79 2.81 -11.35
C ASP A 59 -11.34 3.43 -12.69
N ASP A 60 -12.28 3.95 -13.49
CA ASP A 60 -12.00 4.63 -14.75
C ASP A 60 -11.34 6.02 -14.57
N ASN A 61 -11.33 6.58 -13.36
CA ASN A 61 -10.76 7.90 -13.03
C ASN A 61 -9.52 7.79 -12.11
N GLU A 62 -9.02 6.58 -11.84
CA GLU A 62 -7.75 6.36 -11.14
C GLU A 62 -6.59 7.13 -11.81
N VAL A 63 -5.64 7.60 -11.00
CA VAL A 63 -4.51 8.41 -11.52
C VAL A 63 -3.66 7.59 -12.51
N ASP A 64 -3.51 6.30 -12.24
CA ASP A 64 -2.75 5.31 -13.00
C ASP A 64 -3.64 4.45 -13.93
N GLY A 65 -4.80 4.99 -14.33
CA GLY A 65 -5.77 4.32 -15.20
C GLY A 65 -6.46 3.14 -14.49
N ARG A 66 -7.32 2.38 -15.18
CA ARG A 66 -8.02 1.25 -14.55
C ARG A 66 -7.04 0.17 -14.04
N PHE A 67 -7.39 -0.54 -12.97
CA PHE A 67 -6.62 -1.71 -12.53
C PHE A 67 -6.76 -2.87 -13.53
N ASP A 68 -5.64 -3.50 -13.88
CA ASP A 68 -5.55 -4.59 -14.85
C ASP A 68 -4.64 -5.71 -14.32
N ASN A 69 -5.24 -6.88 -14.06
CA ASN A 69 -4.57 -8.06 -13.53
C ASN A 69 -4.10 -9.07 -14.60
N ARG A 70 -4.19 -8.77 -15.91
CA ARG A 70 -3.82 -9.72 -16.98
C ARG A 70 -2.41 -10.29 -16.85
N THR A 71 -1.44 -9.47 -16.47
CA THR A 71 -0.05 -9.94 -16.27
C THR A 71 0.15 -10.69 -14.96
N LEU A 72 -0.67 -10.46 -13.94
CA LEU A 72 -0.69 -11.28 -12.72
C LEU A 72 -1.27 -12.67 -13.02
N VAL A 73 -2.35 -12.73 -13.81
CA VAL A 73 -2.91 -13.99 -14.34
C VAL A 73 -1.84 -14.77 -15.14
N GLN A 74 -1.07 -14.09 -16.00
CA GLN A 74 0.02 -14.72 -16.75
C GLN A 74 1.13 -15.25 -15.83
N LEU A 75 1.53 -14.47 -14.81
CA LEU A 75 2.51 -14.88 -13.81
C LEU A 75 2.04 -16.15 -13.08
N CYS A 76 0.85 -16.14 -12.50
CA CYS A 76 0.31 -17.26 -11.73
C CYS A 76 0.07 -18.52 -12.58
N ARG A 77 -0.32 -18.38 -13.86
CA ARG A 77 -0.39 -19.50 -14.82
C ARG A 77 0.97 -20.04 -15.27
N SER A 78 2.05 -19.29 -15.05
CA SER A 78 3.42 -19.71 -15.41
C SER A 78 4.15 -20.43 -14.26
N ARG A 79 3.43 -20.77 -13.18
CA ARG A 79 3.97 -21.43 -11.99
C ARG A 79 3.37 -22.82 -11.82
N THR A 80 4.10 -23.67 -11.11
CA THR A 80 3.64 -25.00 -10.71
C THR A 80 3.34 -24.93 -9.24
N TRP A 81 2.06 -25.02 -8.92
CA TRP A 81 1.52 -24.92 -7.59
C TRP A 81 1.69 -26.26 -6.85
N SER A 82 1.80 -26.17 -5.52
CA SER A 82 2.16 -27.27 -4.62
C SER A 82 1.14 -27.28 -3.48
N PRO A 83 0.25 -28.29 -3.40
CA PRO A 83 -0.69 -28.47 -2.30
C PRO A 83 0.03 -28.48 -0.94
N GLY A 84 -0.62 -27.96 0.10
CA GLY A 84 -0.07 -27.92 1.45
C GLY A 84 1.05 -26.89 1.67
N LEU A 85 1.34 -25.99 0.73
CA LEU A 85 2.46 -25.04 0.87
C LEU A 85 1.96 -23.66 1.28
N ILE A 86 1.88 -23.44 2.59
CA ILE A 86 1.30 -22.24 3.21
C ILE A 86 2.37 -21.18 3.48
N PHE A 87 2.09 -19.92 3.18
CA PHE A 87 3.00 -18.79 3.41
C PHE A 87 2.44 -17.81 4.44
N ARG A 88 3.16 -17.62 5.55
CA ARG A 88 2.89 -16.57 6.55
C ARG A 88 3.79 -15.37 6.30
N CYS A 89 3.19 -14.24 5.97
CA CYS A 89 3.89 -12.97 5.80
C CYS A 89 4.12 -12.29 7.17
N GLU A 90 5.37 -12.17 7.60
CA GLU A 90 5.67 -11.45 8.85
C GLU A 90 5.65 -9.93 8.64
N ALA A 91 5.17 -9.20 9.65
CA ALA A 91 5.04 -7.75 9.57
C ALA A 91 6.41 -7.06 9.77
N PRO A 92 6.79 -6.09 8.93
CA PRO A 92 7.99 -5.28 9.14
C PRO A 92 7.75 -4.27 10.27
N ALA A 93 8.83 -3.86 10.92
CA ALA A 93 8.84 -2.61 11.68
C ALA A 93 8.78 -1.40 10.73
N GLY A 94 8.09 -0.33 11.17
CA GLY A 94 7.94 0.94 10.46
C GLY A 94 6.53 1.22 9.96
N GLY A 95 6.35 2.34 9.27
CA GLY A 95 5.03 2.81 8.83
C GLY A 95 4.43 2.01 7.66
N VAL A 96 3.17 2.30 7.35
CA VAL A 96 2.34 1.67 6.29
C VAL A 96 3.04 1.37 4.96
N ALA A 97 3.98 2.20 4.51
CA ALA A 97 4.71 1.98 3.27
C ALA A 97 5.66 0.75 3.35
N ASN A 98 6.24 0.47 4.52
CA ASN A 98 7.02 -0.74 4.77
C ASN A 98 6.08 -1.96 4.77
N VAL A 99 4.96 -1.89 5.51
CA VAL A 99 3.94 -2.95 5.59
C VAL A 99 3.45 -3.32 4.19
N ARG A 100 3.07 -2.33 3.37
CA ARG A 100 2.66 -2.50 1.97
C ARG A 100 3.70 -3.27 1.16
N ASN A 101 4.97 -2.90 1.29
CA ASN A 101 6.04 -3.52 0.52
C ASN A 101 6.35 -4.96 1.00
N ALA A 102 6.31 -5.22 2.30
CA ALA A 102 6.50 -6.57 2.84
C ALA A 102 5.38 -7.53 2.41
N VAL A 103 4.12 -7.11 2.49
CA VAL A 103 2.97 -7.91 2.00
C VAL A 103 3.10 -8.18 0.49
N LEU A 104 3.46 -7.17 -0.32
CA LEU A 104 3.66 -7.36 -1.76
C LEU A 104 4.81 -8.32 -2.10
N ASN A 105 5.98 -8.19 -1.44
CA ASN A 105 7.09 -9.13 -1.68
C ASN A 105 6.73 -10.55 -1.20
N CYS A 106 6.06 -10.70 -0.05
CA CYS A 106 5.59 -12.00 0.42
C CYS A 106 4.65 -12.68 -0.59
N VAL A 107 3.64 -11.96 -1.08
CA VAL A 107 2.74 -12.45 -2.15
C VAL A 107 3.53 -12.79 -3.43
N ARG A 108 4.52 -11.97 -3.81
CA ARG A 108 5.38 -12.25 -4.97
C ARG A 108 6.18 -13.54 -4.78
N PHE A 109 6.67 -13.83 -3.58
CA PHE A 109 7.40 -15.06 -3.24
C PHE A 109 6.51 -16.30 -3.14
N ALA A 110 5.31 -16.20 -2.56
CA ALA A 110 4.33 -17.28 -2.54
C ALA A 110 3.97 -17.72 -3.98
N ILE A 111 3.78 -16.76 -4.88
CA ILE A 111 3.56 -17.02 -6.31
C ILE A 111 4.81 -17.65 -6.97
N GLU A 112 6.03 -17.19 -6.67
CA GLU A 112 7.26 -17.79 -7.25
C GLU A 112 7.53 -19.23 -6.75
N ALA A 113 7.18 -19.54 -5.51
CA ALA A 113 7.23 -20.89 -4.98
C ALA A 113 6.15 -21.78 -5.61
N GLY A 114 4.96 -21.20 -5.82
CA GLY A 114 3.73 -21.89 -6.18
C GLY A 114 3.16 -22.62 -4.97
N GLY A 115 2.64 -21.88 -3.98
CA GLY A 115 1.95 -22.44 -2.81
C GLY A 115 0.42 -22.39 -2.94
N GLU A 116 -0.22 -23.56 -2.84
CA GLU A 116 -1.67 -23.80 -3.02
C GLU A 116 -2.18 -24.78 -1.95
N GLU A 117 -3.49 -24.75 -1.65
CA GLU A 117 -4.27 -25.80 -0.94
C GLU A 117 -5.76 -25.40 -0.93
N GLU A 118 -6.73 -26.29 -0.78
CA GLU A 118 -7.22 -27.32 -1.73
C GLU A 118 -8.77 -27.28 -1.65
N GLU A 119 -9.53 -27.66 -2.69
CA GLU A 119 -10.99 -27.84 -2.61
C GLU A 119 -11.31 -29.34 -2.51
N GLU A 120 -12.00 -29.75 -1.44
CA GLU A 120 -12.63 -31.07 -1.31
C GLU A 120 -13.95 -31.07 -2.11
N ASP A 121 -13.93 -31.65 -3.32
CA ASP A 121 -15.14 -32.08 -4.04
C ASP A 121 -15.70 -33.36 -3.36
N ASP A 122 -16.28 -33.19 -2.17
CA ASP A 122 -17.03 -34.25 -1.47
C ASP A 122 -18.41 -34.47 -2.13
N ASP A 123 -18.44 -35.33 -3.16
CA ASP A 123 -19.67 -35.94 -3.67
C ASP A 123 -20.04 -37.16 -2.79
N ASP A 124 -21.09 -36.99 -1.99
CA ASP A 124 -21.53 -37.86 -0.89
C ASP A 124 -21.62 -39.39 -1.16
N GLU A 125 -21.30 -40.11 -0.09
CA GLU A 125 -21.56 -41.50 0.30
C GLU A 125 -22.66 -42.31 -0.43
N GLU A 126 -22.32 -43.55 -0.83
CA GLU A 126 -23.15 -44.73 -0.51
C GLU A 126 -22.22 -45.92 -0.18
N LYS A 127 -22.18 -46.35 1.10
CA LYS A 127 -21.76 -47.70 1.51
C LYS A 127 -22.62 -48.21 2.66
N ASP A 128 -23.38 -49.26 2.37
CA ASP A 128 -24.21 -49.98 3.32
C ASP A 128 -23.40 -50.63 4.45
N ASP A 129 -24.10 -50.89 5.56
CA ASP A 129 -23.68 -51.61 6.76
C ASP A 129 -23.10 -53.02 6.47
N ASP A 130 -22.26 -53.53 7.38
CA ASP A 130 -22.31 -54.92 7.87
C ASP A 130 -21.43 -55.09 9.14
N GLU A 131 -22.06 -55.54 10.23
CA GLU A 131 -21.70 -56.61 11.20
C GLU A 131 -20.20 -56.87 11.59
N GLU A 132 -19.80 -57.28 12.80
CA GLU A 132 -20.40 -57.47 14.15
C GLU A 132 -19.25 -57.80 15.16
N GLU A 133 -19.59 -58.04 16.43
CA GLU A 133 -18.78 -58.69 17.50
C GLU A 133 -17.51 -57.98 18.05
N GLU A 134 -17.09 -58.12 19.31
CA GLU A 134 -17.65 -58.30 20.67
C GLU A 134 -16.44 -58.59 21.61
N LYS A 135 -16.63 -58.43 22.94
CA LYS A 135 -15.82 -58.95 24.08
C LYS A 135 -14.61 -58.18 24.63
N ASP A 136 -14.86 -57.50 25.76
CA ASP A 136 -14.56 -57.93 27.15
C ASP A 136 -13.12 -58.07 27.70
N ASP A 137 -13.04 -57.70 28.99
CA ASP A 137 -12.07 -58.03 30.07
C ASP A 137 -10.64 -57.42 29.98
N ASP A 138 -10.30 -56.43 30.82
CA ASP A 138 -9.60 -56.54 32.14
C ASP A 138 -8.08 -56.24 31.97
N GLU A 139 -7.28 -55.68 32.90
CA GLU A 139 -7.40 -55.36 34.34
C GLU A 139 -6.35 -54.25 34.71
N GLU A 140 -6.65 -53.47 35.76
CA GLU A 140 -5.81 -52.78 36.80
C GLU A 140 -4.34 -52.30 36.61
N GLU A 141 -4.06 -51.09 37.13
CA GLU A 141 -3.05 -50.67 38.16
C GLU A 141 -2.64 -49.17 37.94
N GLU A 142 -2.98 -48.22 38.83
CA GLU A 142 -2.15 -47.62 39.93
C GLU A 142 -0.89 -46.85 39.41
N GLU A 143 -0.46 -45.67 39.88
CA GLU A 143 -0.57 -44.89 41.16
C GLU A 143 -0.77 -43.36 40.82
N GLU A 144 -1.43 -42.52 41.64
CA GLU A 144 -0.87 -41.54 42.64
C GLU A 144 0.30 -40.64 42.11
N GLU A 145 0.46 -39.34 42.38
CA GLU A 145 0.01 -38.46 43.49
C GLU A 145 -0.37 -37.01 43.04
N GLU A 146 -1.23 -36.41 43.87
CA GLU A 146 -1.44 -35.00 44.28
C GLU A 146 -0.54 -33.85 43.76
N GLU A 147 -1.16 -32.69 43.44
CA GLU A 147 -0.99 -31.45 44.26
C GLU A 147 -2.20 -30.49 44.06
N GLU A 148 -2.60 -29.80 45.14
CA GLU A 148 -3.88 -29.07 45.31
C GLU A 148 -3.76 -27.53 45.12
N GLU A 149 -4.84 -26.93 44.57
CA GLU A 149 -5.48 -25.64 44.97
C GLU A 149 -4.64 -24.31 44.99
N GLU A 150 -5.16 -23.08 44.96
CA GLU A 150 -6.52 -22.51 45.07
C GLU A 150 -6.80 -21.44 43.97
N GLU A 151 -8.10 -21.32 43.66
CA GLU A 151 -8.93 -20.12 43.38
C GLU A 151 -8.30 -18.72 43.13
N ASP A 152 -8.84 -18.02 42.13
CA ASP A 152 -9.56 -16.76 42.36
C ASP A 152 -10.52 -16.48 41.17
N GLU A 153 -11.80 -16.25 41.48
CA GLU A 153 -12.86 -15.89 40.51
C GLU A 153 -12.85 -14.37 40.23
N GLU A 154 -13.27 -13.93 39.04
CA GLU A 154 -14.34 -12.92 38.90
C GLU A 154 -14.84 -12.83 37.44
N HIS A 155 -16.15 -13.02 37.26
CA HIS A 155 -16.90 -12.72 36.03
C HIS A 155 -16.92 -11.20 35.78
N GLU A 156 -16.93 -10.77 34.52
CA GLU A 156 -18.08 -10.02 33.95
C GLU A 156 -18.33 -10.46 32.50
N GLU A 157 -19.61 -10.56 32.14
CA GLU A 157 -20.10 -10.92 30.80
C GLU A 157 -20.43 -9.63 30.05
N ASP A 158 -20.05 -9.52 28.77
CA ASP A 158 -20.71 -8.61 27.82
C ASP A 158 -20.76 -9.31 26.45
N GLU A 159 -21.97 -9.65 26.01
CA GLU A 159 -22.28 -10.21 24.69
C GLU A 159 -22.53 -9.07 23.69
N ASP A 160 -21.63 -8.87 22.72
CA ASP A 160 -21.91 -8.09 21.52
C ASP A 160 -21.67 -8.99 20.28
N GLU A 161 -22.77 -9.50 19.70
CA GLU A 161 -22.76 -10.16 18.39
C GLU A 161 -22.54 -9.10 17.28
N GLU A 162 -21.28 -8.84 16.90
CA GLU A 162 -20.95 -8.11 15.66
C GLU A 162 -20.67 -9.09 14.51
N ASP A 163 -21.20 -8.78 13.31
CA ASP A 163 -21.15 -9.64 12.12
C ASP A 163 -19.68 -10.02 11.73
N GLU A 164 -19.39 -11.31 11.63
CA GLU A 164 -18.06 -11.83 11.26
C GLU A 164 -17.70 -11.53 9.78
N GLU A 165 -17.17 -10.34 9.49
CA GLU A 165 -16.34 -10.12 8.31
C GLU A 165 -14.93 -10.71 8.54
N ALA A 166 -14.49 -11.59 7.64
CA ALA A 166 -13.22 -12.31 7.74
C ALA A 166 -12.01 -11.34 7.82
N ASN A 167 -11.40 -11.23 9.01
CA ASN A 167 -10.30 -10.32 9.28
C ASN A 167 -8.94 -11.00 9.10
N ILE A 168 -8.13 -10.52 8.15
CA ILE A 168 -6.72 -10.96 8.03
C ILE A 168 -5.86 -10.24 9.07
N HIS A 169 -5.39 -10.96 10.10
CA HIS A 169 -4.50 -10.41 11.13
C HIS A 169 -3.02 -10.45 10.73
N VAL A 170 -2.33 -9.32 10.90
CA VAL A 170 -0.90 -9.15 10.56
C VAL A 170 -0.08 -9.01 11.85
N HIS A 171 0.54 -10.10 12.31
CA HIS A 171 1.28 -10.12 13.57
C HIS A 171 2.59 -9.33 13.52
N THR A 172 2.67 -8.25 14.30
CA THR A 172 3.89 -7.49 14.58
C THR A 172 4.63 -8.03 15.80
N ILE A 173 5.87 -8.52 15.62
CA ILE A 173 6.79 -8.83 16.74
C ILE A 173 7.78 -7.67 16.91
N THR A 174 7.27 -6.55 17.43
CA THR A 174 8.08 -5.56 18.15
C THR A 174 7.31 -5.16 19.41
N SER A 175 7.97 -5.22 20.56
CA SER A 175 7.40 -4.87 21.86
C SER A 175 6.70 -3.50 21.81
N ALA A 176 5.43 -3.48 22.24
CA ALA A 176 4.53 -2.32 22.41
C ALA A 176 3.61 -1.87 21.24
N ALA A 177 3.56 -2.54 20.09
CA ALA A 177 2.52 -2.29 19.07
C ALA A 177 1.48 -3.43 19.01
N THR A 178 0.20 -3.12 19.20
CA THR A 178 -0.90 -4.06 18.96
C THR A 178 -1.03 -4.35 17.45
N PRO A 179 -1.08 -5.62 17.03
CA PRO A 179 -1.41 -5.98 15.65
C PRO A 179 -2.72 -5.33 15.20
N VAL A 180 -2.78 -4.93 13.93
CA VAL A 180 -4.00 -4.42 13.28
C VAL A 180 -4.32 -5.30 12.06
N PRO A 181 -5.60 -5.48 11.69
CA PRO A 181 -5.97 -6.25 10.51
C PRO A 181 -5.50 -5.55 9.23
N LEU A 182 -5.31 -6.30 8.15
CA LEU A 182 -4.89 -5.77 6.84
C LEU A 182 -5.87 -4.68 6.32
N SER A 183 -7.15 -4.82 6.66
CA SER A 183 -8.25 -3.88 6.37
C SER A 183 -8.02 -2.48 6.97
N HIS A 184 -7.19 -2.33 8.01
CA HIS A 184 -6.87 -1.04 8.62
C HIS A 184 -6.21 -0.06 7.61
N PHE A 185 -5.34 -0.56 6.74
CA PHE A 185 -4.65 0.25 5.72
C PHE A 185 -5.19 0.04 4.31
N PHE A 186 -5.67 -1.17 3.98
CA PHE A 186 -5.93 -1.59 2.61
C PHE A 186 -7.38 -2.04 2.38
N ASP A 187 -7.82 -1.94 1.14
CA ASP A 187 -9.09 -2.47 0.66
C ASP A 187 -8.98 -3.99 0.54
N LEU A 188 -9.39 -4.69 1.61
CA LEU A 188 -9.33 -6.15 1.70
C LEU A 188 -10.15 -6.83 0.59
N SER A 189 -11.34 -6.30 0.27
CA SER A 189 -12.19 -6.82 -0.80
C SER A 189 -11.54 -6.69 -2.18
N HIS A 190 -10.90 -5.56 -2.48
CA HIS A 190 -10.11 -5.38 -3.70
C HIS A 190 -8.93 -6.35 -3.76
N PHE A 191 -8.20 -6.52 -2.64
CA PHE A 191 -7.04 -7.42 -2.56
C PHE A 191 -7.45 -8.88 -2.81
N THR A 192 -8.41 -9.41 -2.03
CA THR A 192 -8.88 -10.80 -2.14
C THR A 192 -9.45 -11.07 -3.53
N THR A 193 -10.41 -10.25 -3.99
CA THR A 193 -11.07 -10.41 -5.30
C THR A 193 -10.07 -10.45 -6.44
N HIS A 194 -9.09 -9.54 -6.48
CA HIS A 194 -8.14 -9.47 -7.58
C HIS A 194 -7.01 -10.50 -7.51
N LEU A 195 -6.66 -10.96 -6.30
CA LEU A 195 -5.64 -11.98 -6.13
C LEU A 195 -6.20 -13.37 -6.44
N SER A 196 -7.32 -13.76 -5.84
CA SER A 196 -7.96 -15.06 -6.09
C SER A 196 -8.47 -15.18 -7.54
N SER A 197 -8.97 -14.09 -8.16
CA SER A 197 -9.34 -14.14 -9.59
C SER A 197 -8.15 -14.23 -10.55
N ALA A 198 -6.94 -13.84 -10.12
CA ALA A 198 -5.74 -13.93 -10.94
C ALA A 198 -4.95 -15.22 -10.70
N CYS A 199 -4.98 -15.71 -9.47
CA CYS A 199 -4.23 -16.84 -8.95
C CYS A 199 -5.23 -17.74 -8.19
N PRO A 200 -6.16 -18.41 -8.88
CA PRO A 200 -7.22 -19.20 -8.23
C PRO A 200 -6.69 -20.38 -7.42
N GLN A 201 -5.44 -20.79 -7.69
CA GLN A 201 -4.68 -21.75 -6.89
C GLN A 201 -4.24 -21.23 -5.52
N MET A 202 -4.36 -19.92 -5.24
CA MET A 202 -3.82 -19.34 -4.03
C MET A 202 -4.94 -18.91 -3.08
N THR A 203 -5.18 -19.76 -2.10
CA THR A 203 -6.12 -19.52 -1.00
C THR A 203 -5.54 -18.51 -0.01
N LEU A 204 -6.38 -17.56 0.44
CA LEU A 204 -6.03 -16.61 1.48
C LEU A 204 -6.66 -17.08 2.79
N ILE A 205 -5.82 -17.52 3.72
CA ILE A 205 -6.23 -17.88 5.08
C ILE A 205 -6.44 -16.59 5.88
N PRO A 206 -7.63 -16.35 6.48
CA PRO A 206 -7.89 -15.18 7.30
C PRO A 206 -6.96 -15.09 8.52
N ASP A 207 -7.01 -16.09 9.40
CA ASP A 207 -6.31 -16.04 10.68
C ASP A 207 -5.31 -17.20 10.82
N ILE A 208 -4.23 -16.98 11.56
CA ILE A 208 -3.28 -18.07 11.87
C ILE A 208 -3.93 -19.17 12.72
N ASN A 209 -4.96 -18.82 13.49
CA ASN A 209 -5.76 -19.75 14.28
C ASN A 209 -6.59 -20.68 13.40
N ASP A 210 -6.89 -20.33 12.14
CA ASP A 210 -7.57 -21.23 11.20
C ASP A 210 -6.72 -22.47 10.86
N LEU A 211 -5.44 -22.48 11.22
CA LEU A 211 -4.55 -23.64 11.08
C LEU A 211 -4.49 -24.53 12.33
N PHE A 212 -5.32 -24.30 13.36
CA PHE A 212 -5.24 -25.02 14.64
C PHE A 212 -5.37 -26.55 14.50
N TYR A 213 -6.15 -27.01 13.53
CA TYR A 213 -6.41 -28.43 13.26
C TYR A 213 -5.34 -29.08 12.36
N LEU A 214 -4.27 -28.36 12.00
CA LEU A 214 -3.18 -28.82 11.14
C LEU A 214 -1.84 -28.86 11.90
N PRO A 215 -1.56 -29.89 12.72
CA PRO A 215 -0.38 -29.94 13.60
C PRO A 215 0.98 -29.78 12.90
N SER A 216 1.07 -30.10 11.59
CA SER A 216 2.28 -29.89 10.79
C SER A 216 2.62 -28.41 10.58
N THR A 217 1.65 -27.51 10.70
CA THR A 217 1.84 -26.05 10.61
C THR A 217 2.37 -25.43 11.91
N ALA A 218 2.23 -26.13 13.06
CA ALA A 218 2.52 -25.59 14.39
C ALA A 218 3.97 -25.14 14.59
N LYS A 219 4.91 -25.61 13.76
CA LYS A 219 6.30 -25.13 13.72
C LYS A 219 6.64 -24.56 12.34
N PRO A 220 6.56 -23.23 12.15
CA PRO A 220 6.90 -22.59 10.89
C PRO A 220 8.37 -22.80 10.49
N ILE A 221 8.62 -22.95 9.18
CA ILE A 221 9.95 -23.00 8.57
C ILE A 221 10.37 -21.55 8.22
N PRO A 222 11.46 -21.00 8.81
CA PRO A 222 11.81 -19.58 8.67
C PRO A 222 12.57 -19.29 7.37
N LEU A 223 11.93 -18.58 6.44
CA LEU A 223 12.48 -18.17 5.15
C LEU A 223 12.92 -16.70 5.16
N ILE A 224 14.21 -16.45 4.91
CA ILE A 224 14.71 -15.15 4.47
C ILE A 224 14.88 -15.22 2.95
N PRO A 225 14.01 -14.62 2.12
CA PRO A 225 13.99 -14.91 0.69
C PRO A 225 15.29 -14.58 -0.07
N THR A 226 16.08 -13.63 0.44
CA THR A 226 17.35 -13.21 -0.14
C THR A 226 18.55 -14.08 0.30
N SER A 227 18.41 -14.96 1.30
CA SER A 227 19.51 -15.83 1.76
C SER A 227 19.76 -17.05 0.86
N LEU A 228 18.88 -17.28 -0.12
CA LEU A 228 18.99 -18.38 -1.09
C LEU A 228 20.10 -18.15 -2.13
N GLU A 229 20.48 -16.89 -2.39
CA GLU A 229 21.70 -16.56 -3.14
C GLU A 229 22.79 -15.96 -2.22
N PRO A 230 24.09 -16.08 -2.55
CA PRO A 230 25.15 -15.49 -1.74
C PRO A 230 24.99 -13.97 -1.62
N ALA A 231 25.19 -13.40 -0.42
CA ALA A 231 25.05 -11.96 -0.20
C ALA A 231 25.96 -11.08 -1.09
N SER A 232 27.06 -11.63 -1.60
CA SER A 232 27.95 -10.97 -2.58
C SER A 232 27.39 -10.89 -4.01
N SER A 233 26.31 -11.62 -4.30
CA SER A 233 25.58 -11.55 -5.57
C SER A 233 24.47 -10.49 -5.55
N LEU A 234 23.84 -10.26 -4.39
CA LEU A 234 22.72 -9.33 -4.22
C LEU A 234 23.04 -7.94 -4.77
N ILE A 235 22.18 -7.44 -5.66
CA ILE A 235 22.24 -6.08 -6.19
C ILE A 235 21.93 -5.13 -5.03
N ASN A 236 22.86 -4.20 -4.77
CA ASN A 236 22.82 -3.26 -3.64
C ASN A 236 22.60 -3.93 -2.26
N GLY A 237 22.95 -5.22 -2.11
CA GLY A 237 22.87 -5.95 -0.83
C GLY A 237 21.48 -6.46 -0.43
N SER A 238 20.43 -6.21 -1.23
CA SER A 238 19.06 -6.62 -0.89
C SER A 238 18.23 -7.17 -2.06
N VAL A 239 18.61 -6.90 -3.31
CA VAL A 239 17.83 -7.27 -4.50
C VAL A 239 18.44 -8.51 -5.15
N ILE A 240 17.62 -9.55 -5.37
CA ILE A 240 18.02 -10.85 -5.93
C ILE A 240 18.62 -10.65 -7.33
N SER A 241 19.81 -11.18 -7.55
CA SER A 241 20.56 -11.03 -8.80
C SER A 241 20.04 -11.92 -9.92
N GLN A 242 19.53 -13.12 -9.60
CA GLN A 242 19.04 -14.13 -10.55
C GLN A 242 17.64 -14.66 -10.15
N PRO A 243 16.59 -13.82 -10.14
CA PRO A 243 15.25 -14.20 -9.66
C PRO A 243 14.63 -15.42 -10.38
N GLY A 244 15.05 -15.70 -11.62
CA GLY A 244 14.61 -16.90 -12.35
C GLY A 244 15.11 -18.24 -11.78
N ASN A 245 16.11 -18.23 -10.89
CA ASN A 245 16.56 -19.44 -10.18
C ASN A 245 15.80 -19.64 -8.86
N TRP A 246 15.20 -18.59 -8.30
CA TRP A 246 14.72 -18.56 -6.91
C TRP A 246 13.75 -19.69 -6.58
N SER A 247 12.82 -20.03 -7.48
CA SER A 247 11.87 -21.14 -7.29
C SER A 247 12.56 -22.51 -7.16
N ALA A 248 13.68 -22.72 -7.86
CA ALA A 248 14.45 -23.96 -7.77
C ALA A 248 15.35 -23.99 -6.52
N GLU A 249 15.92 -22.83 -6.14
CA GLU A 249 16.71 -22.66 -4.92
C GLU A 249 15.84 -22.83 -3.67
N PHE A 250 14.61 -22.28 -3.68
CA PHE A 250 13.62 -22.47 -2.62
C PHE A 250 13.21 -23.94 -2.47
N LYS A 251 12.99 -24.67 -3.57
CA LYS A 251 12.68 -26.10 -3.53
C LYS A 251 13.84 -26.94 -2.98
N ALA A 252 15.08 -26.57 -3.28
CA ALA A 252 16.26 -27.22 -2.70
C ALA A 252 16.41 -26.91 -1.20
N TYR A 253 16.15 -25.67 -0.78
CA TYR A 253 16.10 -25.25 0.63
C TYR A 253 15.01 -26.01 1.40
N LEU A 254 13.78 -26.08 0.89
CA LEU A 254 12.67 -26.74 1.57
C LEU A 254 12.95 -28.24 1.80
N ALA A 255 13.57 -28.92 0.82
CA ALA A 255 13.96 -30.33 0.93
C ALA A 255 15.14 -30.60 1.89
N ASP A 256 15.90 -29.57 2.28
CA ASP A 256 16.92 -29.64 3.33
C ASP A 256 16.31 -29.38 4.72
N GLN A 257 15.32 -28.48 4.81
CA GLN A 257 14.64 -28.15 6.06
C GLN A 257 13.57 -29.19 6.48
N HIS A 258 12.93 -29.87 5.53
CA HIS A 258 11.86 -30.83 5.81
C HIS A 258 11.99 -32.10 4.94
N PRO A 259 11.92 -33.32 5.53
CA PRO A 259 12.20 -34.57 4.82
C PRO A 259 11.10 -35.00 3.84
N THR A 260 9.88 -34.48 4.01
CA THR A 260 8.71 -34.78 3.17
C THR A 260 8.30 -33.50 2.44
N PRO A 261 8.00 -33.54 1.12
CA PRO A 261 7.41 -32.39 0.44
C PRO A 261 6.02 -32.04 1.04
N PRO A 262 5.53 -30.81 0.88
CA PRO A 262 4.17 -30.46 1.26
C PRO A 262 3.14 -31.22 0.41
N SER A 263 2.02 -31.56 1.04
CA SER A 263 0.78 -32.05 0.42
C SER A 263 -0.41 -31.66 1.30
N ALA A 264 -1.65 -31.83 0.83
CA ALA A 264 -2.84 -31.47 1.60
C ALA A 264 -2.96 -32.24 2.94
N GLU A 265 -2.44 -33.47 2.99
CA GLU A 265 -2.41 -34.28 4.21
C GLU A 265 -1.23 -33.93 5.14
N LEU A 266 -0.29 -33.09 4.67
CA LEU A 266 0.89 -32.65 5.42
C LEU A 266 1.30 -31.21 5.03
N PRO A 267 0.49 -30.21 5.37
CA PRO A 267 0.78 -28.83 5.05
C PRO A 267 2.00 -28.30 5.82
N LEU A 268 2.86 -27.54 5.14
CA LEU A 268 4.06 -26.91 5.67
C LEU A 268 3.89 -25.40 5.68
N LEU A 269 4.02 -24.81 6.88
CA LEU A 269 3.93 -23.37 7.07
C LEU A 269 5.30 -22.71 6.91
N ILE A 270 5.44 -21.82 5.93
CA ILE A 270 6.66 -21.04 5.67
C ILE A 270 6.49 -19.64 6.28
N ALA A 271 7.30 -19.30 7.28
CA ALA A 271 7.35 -17.95 7.86
C ALA A 271 8.31 -17.08 7.06
N VAL A 272 7.79 -16.11 6.31
CA VAL A 272 8.59 -15.21 5.46
C VAL A 272 9.03 -13.98 6.24
N ALA A 273 10.33 -13.84 6.43
CA ALA A 273 10.92 -12.64 7.01
C ALA A 273 10.58 -11.39 6.17
N PRO A 274 10.31 -10.22 6.79
CA PRO A 274 9.86 -9.04 6.07
C PRO A 274 10.93 -8.54 5.07
N SER A 275 10.51 -8.27 3.83
CA SER A 275 11.40 -7.79 2.76
C SER A 275 10.80 -6.55 2.07
N LEU A 276 11.61 -5.49 1.90
CA LEU A 276 11.14 -4.21 1.34
C LEU A 276 11.23 -4.17 -0.20
N LEU A 277 12.35 -4.58 -0.77
CA LEU A 277 12.46 -4.97 -2.18
C LEU A 277 13.42 -6.15 -2.29
N SER A 278 13.01 -7.19 -2.99
CA SER A 278 13.90 -8.30 -3.34
C SER A 278 13.88 -8.67 -4.82
N PHE A 279 12.90 -8.22 -5.62
CA PHE A 279 12.87 -8.50 -7.06
C PHE A 279 13.44 -7.32 -7.88
N PRO A 280 14.40 -7.57 -8.81
CA PRO A 280 14.89 -6.55 -9.73
C PRO A 280 13.87 -6.34 -10.84
N LEU A 281 13.50 -5.10 -11.13
CA LEU A 281 12.24 -4.85 -11.83
C LEU A 281 12.35 -4.94 -13.35
N SER A 282 13.58 -4.86 -13.86
CA SER A 282 13.96 -5.29 -15.20
C SER A 282 13.76 -6.79 -15.49
N TYR A 283 13.41 -7.61 -14.48
CA TYR A 283 13.02 -9.01 -14.65
C TYR A 283 11.56 -9.18 -15.08
N ASP A 284 10.65 -8.43 -14.46
CA ASP A 284 9.21 -8.58 -14.65
C ASP A 284 8.72 -7.77 -15.88
N ALA A 285 7.60 -8.18 -16.47
CA ALA A 285 7.01 -7.46 -17.59
C ALA A 285 6.58 -6.03 -17.14
N PRO A 286 6.83 -4.96 -17.91
CA PRO A 286 6.54 -3.59 -17.46
C PRO A 286 5.10 -3.35 -16.99
N HIS A 287 4.12 -4.04 -17.59
CA HIS A 287 2.72 -3.99 -17.16
C HIS A 287 2.46 -4.72 -15.82
N LEU A 288 3.18 -5.81 -15.52
CA LEU A 288 3.16 -6.44 -14.19
C LEU A 288 3.73 -5.47 -13.16
N VAL A 289 4.88 -4.87 -13.46
CA VAL A 289 5.58 -3.94 -12.58
C VAL A 289 4.73 -2.70 -12.26
N SER A 290 4.02 -2.14 -13.24
CA SER A 290 3.09 -1.02 -13.01
C SER A 290 1.81 -1.38 -12.27
N SER A 291 1.38 -2.65 -12.32
CA SER A 291 0.07 -3.07 -11.80
C SER A 291 0.14 -3.85 -10.49
N PHE A 292 1.19 -4.63 -10.22
CA PHE A 292 1.28 -5.54 -9.07
C PHE A 292 1.11 -4.82 -7.73
N GLY A 293 1.81 -3.70 -7.55
CA GLY A 293 1.69 -2.89 -6.33
C GLY A 293 0.31 -2.24 -6.12
N ARG A 294 -0.58 -2.28 -7.12
CA ARG A 294 -1.94 -1.73 -7.05
C ARG A 294 -2.95 -2.72 -6.46
N LEU A 295 -2.56 -4.00 -6.26
CA LEU A 295 -3.34 -4.99 -5.48
C LEU A 295 -3.71 -4.44 -4.09
N LEU A 296 -2.73 -3.87 -3.39
CA LEU A 296 -2.91 -3.15 -2.13
C LEU A 296 -3.36 -1.70 -2.41
N ARG A 297 -4.64 -1.57 -2.79
CA ARG A 297 -5.39 -0.32 -2.82
C ARG A 297 -5.63 0.15 -1.37
N PRO A 298 -5.53 1.47 -1.04
CA PRO A 298 -5.87 1.96 0.29
C PRO A 298 -7.33 1.70 0.68
N ASN A 299 -7.61 1.52 1.97
CA ASN A 299 -8.96 1.31 2.51
C ASN A 299 -9.98 2.35 1.94
N PRO A 300 -11.21 1.95 1.57
CA PRO A 300 -12.21 2.84 0.98
C PRO A 300 -12.47 4.16 1.74
N ASP A 301 -12.41 4.17 3.08
CA ASP A 301 -12.59 5.38 3.88
C ASP A 301 -11.40 6.35 3.76
N VAL A 302 -10.17 5.85 3.72
CA VAL A 302 -8.96 6.64 3.42
C VAL A 302 -9.12 7.34 2.07
N ARG A 303 -9.60 6.60 1.06
CA ARG A 303 -9.83 7.14 -0.29
C ARG A 303 -10.98 8.15 -0.31
N ARG A 304 -12.07 7.90 0.42
CA ARG A 304 -13.21 8.82 0.57
C ARG A 304 -12.80 10.13 1.23
N VAL A 305 -11.98 10.08 2.28
CA VAL A 305 -11.42 11.27 2.93
C VAL A 305 -10.48 12.02 1.98
N ALA A 306 -9.57 11.34 1.29
CA ALA A 306 -8.68 11.96 0.30
C ALA A 306 -9.47 12.66 -0.83
N ALA A 307 -10.54 12.03 -1.31
CA ALA A 307 -11.45 12.64 -2.28
C ALA A 307 -12.17 13.89 -1.74
N ALA A 308 -12.52 13.91 -0.45
CA ALA A 308 -13.10 15.09 0.21
C ALA A 308 -12.08 16.22 0.45
N VAL A 309 -10.81 15.88 0.75
CA VAL A 309 -9.70 16.86 0.80
C VAL A 309 -9.48 17.50 -0.58
N LEU A 310 -9.48 16.70 -1.66
CA LEU A 310 -9.40 17.19 -3.03
C LEU A 310 -10.61 18.05 -3.41
N TRP A 311 -11.84 17.68 -3.00
CA TRP A 311 -13.02 18.53 -3.15
C TRP A 311 -12.85 19.86 -2.41
N ALA A 312 -12.38 19.82 -1.15
CA ALA A 312 -12.21 21.01 -0.33
C ALA A 312 -11.16 21.97 -0.91
N LEU A 313 -10.10 21.44 -1.54
CA LEU A 313 -9.10 22.20 -2.27
C LEU A 313 -9.67 22.78 -3.58
N ASP A 314 -10.41 21.98 -4.35
CA ASP A 314 -11.09 22.41 -5.58
C ASP A 314 -12.10 23.53 -5.33
N GLU A 315 -12.93 23.40 -4.29
CA GLU A 315 -13.94 24.38 -3.91
C GLU A 315 -13.32 25.69 -3.42
N LYS A 316 -12.17 25.63 -2.75
CA LYS A 316 -11.48 26.81 -2.20
C LYS A 316 -10.72 27.63 -3.27
N TYR A 317 -10.14 26.95 -4.27
CA TYR A 317 -9.29 27.60 -5.29
C TYR A 317 -9.84 27.57 -6.72
N ALA A 318 -10.98 26.92 -6.95
CA ALA A 318 -11.60 26.72 -8.27
C ALA A 318 -10.65 26.07 -9.29
N LEU A 319 -9.93 25.03 -8.87
CA LEU A 319 -8.92 24.33 -9.68
C LEU A 319 -9.54 23.62 -10.90
N GLY A 320 -10.79 23.17 -10.79
CA GLY A 320 -11.46 22.36 -11.79
C GLY A 320 -10.95 20.93 -11.83
N LEU A 321 -10.67 20.34 -10.66
CA LEU A 321 -10.10 18.99 -10.49
C LEU A 321 -10.97 17.89 -11.12
N ALA A 322 -12.26 17.82 -10.78
CA ALA A 322 -13.17 16.82 -11.34
C ALA A 322 -13.68 17.22 -12.73
N VAL A 323 -13.27 16.45 -13.73
CA VAL A 323 -13.90 16.38 -15.05
C VAL A 323 -14.16 14.89 -15.33
N PRO A 324 -15.36 14.48 -15.77
CA PRO A 324 -15.63 13.08 -16.09
C PRO A 324 -14.63 12.54 -17.13
N GLY A 325 -13.95 11.43 -16.81
CA GLY A 325 -12.89 10.85 -17.64
C GLY A 325 -11.51 11.49 -17.46
N ALA A 326 -11.28 12.27 -16.40
CA ALA A 326 -9.97 12.82 -16.04
C ALA A 326 -9.05 11.75 -15.42
N GLN A 327 -8.55 10.84 -16.26
CA GLN A 327 -7.40 9.99 -15.95
C GLN A 327 -6.10 10.82 -15.88
N GLY A 328 -5.06 10.24 -15.27
CA GLY A 328 -3.72 10.81 -15.27
C GLY A 328 -3.51 11.99 -14.31
N VAL A 329 -2.34 12.63 -14.46
CA VAL A 329 -1.95 13.82 -13.71
C VAL A 329 -2.26 15.08 -14.52
N ARG A 330 -3.00 16.02 -13.92
CA ARG A 330 -3.42 17.25 -14.60
C ARG A 330 -2.47 18.42 -14.31
N PRO A 331 -2.03 19.18 -15.33
CA PRO A 331 -1.11 20.30 -15.15
C PRO A 331 -1.81 21.56 -14.61
N ASN A 332 -1.04 22.47 -14.02
CA ASN A 332 -1.44 23.81 -13.60
C ASN A 332 -2.58 23.88 -12.55
N LEU A 333 -2.67 22.91 -11.63
CA LEU A 333 -3.64 22.87 -10.54
C LEU A 333 -2.99 23.25 -9.20
N PHE A 334 -2.17 22.36 -8.62
CA PHE A 334 -1.50 22.59 -7.34
C PHE A 334 -0.18 21.81 -7.26
N TYR A 335 0.73 22.29 -6.41
CA TYR A 335 1.97 21.60 -6.06
C TYR A 335 1.76 20.67 -4.87
N GLY A 336 2.21 19.43 -4.95
CA GLY A 336 2.24 18.49 -3.84
C GLY A 336 3.57 18.56 -3.11
N ALA A 337 3.58 18.98 -1.85
CA ALA A 337 4.76 19.00 -0.99
C ALA A 337 4.62 17.90 0.07
N HIS A 338 5.60 16.99 0.18
CA HIS A 338 5.72 16.12 1.34
C HIS A 338 6.75 16.71 2.31
N LEU A 339 6.27 17.28 3.42
CA LEU A 339 7.09 17.83 4.49
C LEU A 339 7.17 16.78 5.60
N ARG A 340 8.37 16.30 5.91
CA ARG A 340 8.58 15.15 6.80
C ARG A 340 9.54 15.50 7.93
N THR A 341 9.00 16.02 9.03
CA THR A 341 9.78 16.57 10.15
C THR A 341 9.35 16.06 11.53
N GLY A 342 8.55 14.98 11.57
CA GLY A 342 8.12 14.33 12.80
C GLY A 342 9.28 13.81 13.66
N GLU A 343 8.93 13.44 14.90
CA GLU A 343 9.89 13.06 15.94
C GLU A 343 10.80 11.89 15.52
N ASP A 344 10.24 10.90 14.83
CA ASP A 344 10.97 9.72 14.35
C ASP A 344 11.95 10.04 13.21
N ALA A 345 11.55 10.87 12.24
CA ALA A 345 12.44 11.36 11.18
C ALA A 345 13.56 12.25 11.75
N THR A 346 13.25 13.04 12.78
CA THR A 346 14.23 13.87 13.50
C THR A 346 15.21 13.01 14.30
N ALA A 347 14.72 11.96 14.99
CA ALA A 347 15.56 11.01 15.71
C ALA A 347 16.46 10.17 14.80
N ALA A 348 16.02 9.92 13.56
CA ALA A 348 16.80 9.25 12.52
C ALA A 348 17.75 10.20 11.73
N GLU A 349 17.91 11.45 12.17
CA GLU A 349 18.77 12.48 11.55
C GLU A 349 18.47 12.75 10.05
N TRP A 350 17.20 12.63 9.62
CA TRP A 350 16.79 12.91 8.24
C TRP A 350 17.00 14.38 7.84
N THR A 351 16.99 14.66 6.53
CA THR A 351 17.18 16.01 5.97
C THR A 351 16.40 17.09 6.76
N PRO A 352 17.08 18.07 7.39
CA PRO A 352 16.42 19.03 8.29
C PRO A 352 15.36 19.90 7.61
N TYR A 353 14.36 20.35 8.40
CA TYR A 353 13.28 21.25 7.97
C TYR A 353 13.75 22.37 7.03
N ALA A 354 14.81 23.10 7.39
CA ALA A 354 15.29 24.25 6.62
C ALA A 354 15.73 23.89 5.18
N VAL A 355 16.20 22.67 4.95
CA VAL A 355 16.54 22.17 3.62
C VAL A 355 15.27 21.75 2.87
N GLN A 356 14.35 21.03 3.53
CA GLN A 356 13.05 20.66 2.96
C GLN A 356 12.25 21.90 2.53
N GLU A 357 12.10 22.90 3.40
CA GLU A 357 11.46 24.18 3.14
C GLU A 357 12.05 24.85 1.89
N SER A 358 13.37 25.02 1.85
CA SER A 358 14.05 25.68 0.74
C SER A 358 13.87 24.93 -0.57
N ASN A 359 13.94 23.60 -0.56
CA ASN A 359 13.82 22.77 -1.75
C ASN A 359 12.39 22.77 -2.31
N LEU A 360 11.40 22.50 -1.45
CA LEU A 360 9.99 22.41 -1.82
C LEU A 360 9.44 23.76 -2.30
N LEU A 361 9.73 24.86 -1.59
CA LEU A 361 9.26 26.19 -2.01
C LEU A 361 9.94 26.69 -3.29
N SER A 362 11.25 26.45 -3.45
CA SER A 362 11.95 26.81 -4.69
C SER A 362 11.39 26.05 -5.88
N HIS A 363 11.09 24.75 -5.71
CA HIS A 363 10.54 23.92 -6.76
C HIS A 363 9.12 24.37 -7.15
N ALA A 364 8.21 24.52 -6.18
CA ALA A 364 6.85 25.03 -6.41
C ALA A 364 6.85 26.37 -7.17
N PHE A 365 7.73 27.31 -6.77
CA PHE A 365 7.91 28.59 -7.44
C PHE A 365 8.39 28.44 -8.90
N THR A 366 9.40 27.59 -9.15
CA THR A 366 9.89 27.33 -10.52
C THR A 366 8.90 26.56 -11.39
N SER A 367 8.01 25.76 -10.78
CA SER A 367 6.89 25.09 -11.46
C SER A 367 5.71 26.01 -11.75
N HIS A 368 5.76 27.28 -11.32
CA HIS A 368 4.71 28.29 -11.50
C HIS A 368 3.35 27.89 -10.89
N LEU A 369 3.36 27.22 -9.74
CA LEU A 369 2.15 26.79 -9.02
C LEU A 369 1.94 27.67 -7.78
N GLU A 370 0.81 28.38 -7.71
CA GLU A 370 0.50 29.33 -6.62
C GLU A 370 -0.15 28.67 -5.38
N VAL A 371 -0.64 27.44 -5.53
CA VAL A 371 -1.30 26.65 -4.48
C VAL A 371 -0.45 25.42 -4.19
N ILE A 372 -0.12 25.23 -2.91
CA ILE A 372 0.58 24.05 -2.38
C ILE A 372 -0.39 23.27 -1.49
N PHE A 373 -0.51 21.97 -1.73
CA PHE A 373 -0.97 21.02 -0.73
C PHE A 373 0.27 20.44 -0.04
N ALA A 374 0.42 20.68 1.27
CA ALA A 374 1.45 20.10 2.09
C ALA A 374 0.89 18.90 2.84
N SER A 375 1.48 17.72 2.62
CA SER A 375 1.37 16.62 3.55
C SER A 375 2.11 16.98 4.84
N ALA A 376 1.41 16.83 5.94
CA ALA A 376 1.73 17.39 7.24
C ALA A 376 1.39 16.43 8.40
N SER A 377 0.73 15.28 8.17
CA SER A 377 0.35 14.34 9.25
C SER A 377 1.53 13.81 10.07
N SER A 378 2.75 13.91 9.52
CA SER A 378 4.01 13.48 10.12
C SER A 378 5.04 14.61 10.21
N ALA A 379 4.55 15.86 10.34
CA ALA A 379 5.31 17.09 10.59
C ALA A 379 4.78 17.78 11.86
N THR A 380 5.54 18.74 12.40
CA THR A 380 5.07 19.54 13.55
C THR A 380 4.20 20.72 13.10
N ASP A 381 3.23 21.12 13.92
CA ASP A 381 2.40 22.32 13.66
C ASP A 381 3.28 23.57 13.44
N ASP A 382 4.36 23.72 14.21
CA ASP A 382 5.33 24.83 14.09
C ASP A 382 6.03 24.84 12.71
N ASP A 383 6.45 23.67 12.20
CA ASP A 383 7.06 23.56 10.86
C ASP A 383 6.05 23.86 9.76
N VAL A 384 4.80 23.40 9.91
CA VAL A 384 3.72 23.65 8.94
C VAL A 384 3.35 25.13 8.89
N ASP A 385 3.27 25.80 10.04
CA ASP A 385 3.05 27.25 10.15
C ASP A 385 4.23 28.05 9.60
N ALA A 386 5.48 27.65 9.91
CA ALA A 386 6.69 28.26 9.36
C ALA A 386 6.74 28.14 7.83
N PHE A 387 6.46 26.95 7.29
CA PHE A 387 6.44 26.68 5.85
C PHE A 387 5.36 27.50 5.15
N THR A 388 4.18 27.60 5.77
CA THR A 388 3.06 28.44 5.29
C THR A 388 3.44 29.92 5.26
N ALA A 389 4.08 30.42 6.31
CA ALA A 389 4.55 31.80 6.38
C ALA A 389 5.66 32.08 5.35
N ALA A 390 6.59 31.14 5.15
CA ALA A 390 7.66 31.23 4.16
C ALA A 390 7.11 31.25 2.72
N ALA A 391 6.19 30.34 2.38
CA ALA A 391 5.53 30.27 1.07
C ALA A 391 4.84 31.60 0.71
N ARG A 392 4.08 32.15 1.66
CA ARG A 392 3.35 33.41 1.50
C ARG A 392 4.28 34.61 1.39
N THR A 393 5.30 34.71 2.25
CA THR A 393 6.16 35.90 2.33
C THR A 393 7.21 35.97 1.21
N ARG A 394 7.75 34.83 0.77
CA ARG A 394 8.82 34.78 -0.24
C ARG A 394 8.29 34.70 -1.67
N HIS A 395 7.14 34.05 -1.88
CA HIS A 395 6.63 33.70 -3.21
C HIS A 395 5.15 34.00 -3.43
N ASN A 396 4.42 34.55 -2.44
CA ASN A 396 2.97 34.79 -2.49
C ASN A 396 2.15 33.52 -2.78
N MET A 397 2.66 32.34 -2.38
CA MET A 397 1.96 31.06 -2.52
C MET A 397 1.04 30.79 -1.32
N SER A 398 -0.03 30.04 -1.54
CA SER A 398 -0.93 29.53 -0.48
C SER A 398 -0.56 28.09 -0.12
N VAL A 399 -0.64 27.73 1.17
CA VAL A 399 -0.38 26.36 1.66
C VAL A 399 -1.58 25.83 2.42
N GLU A 400 -2.06 24.67 2.00
CA GLU A 400 -3.15 23.93 2.62
C GLU A 400 -2.70 22.55 3.11
N THR A 401 -3.38 22.03 4.12
CA THR A 401 -3.20 20.69 4.69
C THR A 401 -4.55 20.03 4.86
N SER A 402 -4.60 18.71 5.07
CA SER A 402 -5.85 17.98 5.34
C SER A 402 -6.65 18.60 6.49
N GLN A 403 -5.98 18.91 7.60
CA GLN A 403 -6.55 19.55 8.78
C GLN A 403 -7.19 20.92 8.47
N ARG A 404 -6.50 21.78 7.71
CA ARG A 404 -6.98 23.12 7.31
C ARG A 404 -8.09 23.09 6.27
N LEU A 405 -8.20 22.01 5.50
CA LEU A 405 -9.23 21.82 4.49
C LEU A 405 -10.51 21.21 5.08
N LEU A 406 -10.39 20.23 5.97
CA LEU A 406 -11.53 19.54 6.60
C LEU A 406 -12.02 20.24 7.88
N GLY A 407 -11.16 21.00 8.56
CA GLY A 407 -11.42 21.63 9.84
C GLY A 407 -11.40 23.16 9.81
N VAL A 408 -11.72 23.73 10.98
CA VAL A 408 -11.56 25.15 11.33
C VAL A 408 -10.94 25.21 12.71
N GLN A 409 -9.89 26.01 12.87
CA GLN A 409 -9.31 26.31 14.16
C GLN A 409 -10.13 27.40 14.86
N ASP A 410 -10.54 27.16 16.10
CA ASP A 410 -11.23 28.13 16.94
C ASP A 410 -10.22 29.01 17.71
N VAL A 411 -10.72 30.03 18.40
CA VAL A 411 -9.92 31.13 19.00
C VAL A 411 -8.99 30.66 20.13
N ASP A 412 -9.27 29.52 20.74
CA ASP A 412 -8.44 28.87 21.77
C ASP A 412 -7.37 27.93 21.19
N GLY A 413 -7.28 27.81 19.86
CA GLY A 413 -6.35 26.93 19.16
C GLY A 413 -6.88 25.52 18.92
N SER A 414 -8.04 25.15 19.49
CA SER A 414 -8.69 23.86 19.24
C SER A 414 -9.21 23.76 17.80
N TRP A 415 -9.38 22.52 17.33
CA TRP A 415 -9.89 22.24 15.99
C TRP A 415 -11.26 21.57 16.04
N ARG A 416 -12.14 21.97 15.12
CA ARG A 416 -13.43 21.32 14.88
C ARG A 416 -13.69 21.17 13.39
N ALA A 417 -14.69 20.36 13.03
CA ALA A 417 -15.14 20.22 11.66
C ALA A 417 -15.51 21.56 11.00
N ARG A 418 -15.14 21.69 9.73
CA ARG A 418 -15.67 22.71 8.81
C ARG A 418 -17.11 22.35 8.44
N GLU A 419 -17.97 23.35 8.28
CA GLU A 419 -19.37 23.15 7.89
C GLU A 419 -19.45 22.34 6.58
N GLY A 420 -20.19 21.24 6.60
CA GLY A 420 -20.32 20.30 5.49
C GLY A 420 -19.17 19.31 5.31
N MET A 421 -18.23 19.23 6.26
CA MET A 421 -17.12 18.25 6.31
C MET A 421 -17.14 17.41 7.60
N GLU A 422 -18.24 17.36 8.33
CA GLU A 422 -18.32 16.75 9.67
C GLU A 422 -17.99 15.26 9.65
N SER A 423 -18.45 14.52 8.63
CA SER A 423 -18.14 13.08 8.46
C SER A 423 -16.67 12.85 8.13
N GLU A 424 -16.09 13.67 7.25
CA GLU A 424 -14.72 13.50 6.79
C GLU A 424 -13.70 14.02 7.80
N TRP A 425 -14.04 15.07 8.55
CA TRP A 425 -13.31 15.49 9.75
C TRP A 425 -13.32 14.39 10.82
N GLY A 426 -14.50 13.82 11.13
CA GLY A 426 -14.61 12.73 12.11
C GLY A 426 -13.74 11.53 11.73
N ALA A 427 -13.84 11.06 10.49
CA ALA A 427 -13.01 9.96 9.98
C ALA A 427 -11.51 10.31 10.01
N TRP A 428 -11.10 11.46 9.45
CA TRP A 428 -9.69 11.85 9.39
C TRP A 428 -9.07 12.09 10.77
N SER A 429 -9.79 12.73 11.68
CA SER A 429 -9.29 13.04 13.04
C SER A 429 -9.25 11.82 13.97
N GLY A 430 -10.03 10.77 13.67
CA GLY A 430 -9.95 9.48 14.35
C GLY A 430 -8.87 8.53 13.80
N MET A 431 -8.27 8.83 12.65
CA MET A 431 -7.17 8.06 12.07
C MET A 431 -5.84 8.36 12.77
N GLY A 432 -4.98 7.34 12.89
CA GLY A 432 -3.57 7.51 13.26
C GLY A 432 -2.80 8.36 12.24
N TRP A 433 -1.69 8.96 12.67
CA TRP A 433 -0.86 9.86 11.84
C TRP A 433 -0.34 9.19 10.55
N ASP A 434 -0.18 7.87 10.59
CA ASP A 434 0.25 6.98 9.53
C ASP A 434 -0.87 6.74 8.50
N VAL A 435 -2.09 6.44 8.96
CA VAL A 435 -3.29 6.34 8.11
C VAL A 435 -3.64 7.71 7.49
N GLN A 436 -3.53 8.80 8.27
CA GLN A 436 -3.62 10.16 7.76
C GLN A 436 -2.54 10.42 6.68
N GLY A 437 -1.34 9.85 6.82
CA GLY A 437 -0.29 9.91 5.79
C GLY A 437 -0.70 9.20 4.49
N VAL A 438 -1.50 8.13 4.54
CA VAL A 438 -2.06 7.48 3.34
C VAL A 438 -3.11 8.38 2.67
N VAL A 439 -3.99 9.03 3.45
CA VAL A 439 -4.94 10.04 2.94
C VAL A 439 -4.19 11.12 2.17
N GLU A 440 -3.12 11.65 2.75
CA GLU A 440 -2.30 12.70 2.14
C GLU A 440 -1.55 12.20 0.90
N GLY A 441 -1.06 10.96 0.92
CA GLY A 441 -0.48 10.29 -0.25
C GLY A 441 -1.44 10.23 -1.45
N GLU A 442 -2.69 9.82 -1.25
CA GLU A 442 -3.71 9.79 -2.32
C GLU A 442 -4.05 11.19 -2.86
N VAL A 443 -3.98 12.25 -2.02
CA VAL A 443 -4.08 13.65 -2.48
C VAL A 443 -2.86 14.07 -3.29
N LEU A 444 -1.65 13.78 -2.81
CA LEU A 444 -0.38 14.12 -3.48
C LEU A 444 -0.25 13.48 -4.86
N LEU A 445 -0.79 12.27 -5.07
CA LEU A 445 -0.85 11.62 -6.38
C LEU A 445 -1.55 12.47 -7.44
N ARG A 446 -2.53 13.30 -7.06
CA ARG A 446 -3.30 14.17 -7.97
C ARG A 446 -2.68 15.57 -8.18
N SER A 447 -1.57 15.88 -7.52
CA SER A 447 -0.85 17.16 -7.71
C SER A 447 -0.33 17.33 -9.14
N SER A 448 -0.19 18.56 -9.63
CA SER A 448 0.39 18.80 -10.96
C SER A 448 1.88 18.51 -11.00
N VAL A 449 2.60 18.94 -9.95
CA VAL A 449 4.01 18.63 -9.72
C VAL A 449 4.17 18.27 -8.26
N PHE A 450 4.98 17.24 -7.98
CA PHE A 450 5.24 16.71 -6.64
C PHE A 450 6.70 16.94 -6.22
N GLY A 451 6.94 17.13 -4.91
CA GLY A 451 8.26 17.06 -4.30
C GLY A 451 8.25 16.44 -2.91
N GLY A 452 9.26 15.62 -2.61
CA GLY A 452 9.49 15.01 -1.29
C GLY A 452 10.96 14.67 -1.03
N GLY A 453 11.28 14.22 0.19
CA GLY A 453 12.62 13.78 0.59
C GLY A 453 12.91 12.30 0.29
N TRP A 454 14.17 11.98 -0.01
CA TRP A 454 14.66 10.64 -0.40
C TRP A 454 14.63 9.60 0.72
N GLU A 455 14.66 10.03 1.98
CA GLU A 455 14.60 9.14 3.14
C GLU A 455 13.22 8.48 3.30
N SER A 456 12.17 9.08 2.72
CA SER A 456 10.80 8.63 2.95
C SER A 456 10.25 7.73 1.84
N THR A 457 9.89 6.51 2.23
CA THR A 457 9.15 5.55 1.40
C THR A 457 7.81 6.09 0.89
N LEU A 458 7.17 7.04 1.59
CA LEU A 458 5.94 7.70 1.11
C LEU A 458 6.23 8.66 -0.06
N SER A 459 7.32 9.45 0.02
CA SER A 459 7.76 10.30 -1.10
C SER A 459 8.00 9.45 -2.35
N TRP A 460 8.72 8.33 -2.18
CA TRP A 460 8.95 7.38 -3.25
C TRP A 460 7.61 6.83 -3.75
N GLY A 461 6.76 6.23 -2.91
CA GLY A 461 5.46 5.68 -3.34
C GLY A 461 4.62 6.63 -4.21
N VAL A 462 4.55 7.92 -3.84
CA VAL A 462 3.87 8.96 -4.62
C VAL A 462 4.56 9.22 -5.96
N ALA A 463 5.85 9.58 -5.96
CA ALA A 463 6.59 9.87 -7.19
C ALA A 463 6.64 8.65 -8.13
N MET A 464 6.74 7.46 -7.54
CA MET A 464 6.88 6.19 -8.25
C MET A 464 5.59 5.83 -9.00
N ARG A 465 4.41 5.92 -8.36
CA ARG A 465 3.12 5.76 -9.08
C ARG A 465 2.93 6.83 -10.16
N ARG A 466 3.36 8.08 -9.93
CA ARG A 466 3.20 9.18 -10.90
C ARG A 466 3.99 8.99 -12.19
N HIS A 467 5.23 8.52 -12.13
CA HIS A 467 6.06 8.30 -13.32
C HIS A 467 5.44 7.31 -14.33
N VAL A 468 4.77 6.27 -13.81
CA VAL A 468 4.08 5.27 -14.64
C VAL A 468 3.04 5.95 -15.53
N THR A 469 2.32 6.95 -14.97
CA THR A 469 1.33 7.75 -15.71
C THR A 469 2.00 8.59 -16.81
N GLU A 470 3.17 9.20 -16.55
CA GLU A 470 3.92 9.96 -17.57
C GLU A 470 4.29 9.08 -18.78
N ARG A 471 4.76 7.84 -18.54
CA ARG A 471 5.18 6.96 -19.64
C ARG A 471 4.02 6.55 -20.54
N VAL A 472 2.85 6.27 -19.97
CA VAL A 472 1.65 5.92 -20.75
C VAL A 472 1.25 7.06 -21.67
N ASP A 473 1.16 8.29 -21.14
CA ASP A 473 0.82 9.49 -21.93
C ASP A 473 1.87 9.84 -22.99
N ARG A 474 3.16 9.68 -22.67
CA ARG A 474 4.27 10.13 -23.51
C ARG A 474 4.59 9.17 -24.66
N GLU A 475 4.37 7.87 -24.47
CA GLU A 475 4.76 6.83 -25.43
C GLU A 475 3.56 6.22 -26.16
N GLY A 476 2.32 6.43 -25.68
CA GLY A 476 1.10 5.95 -26.34
C GLY A 476 1.08 4.42 -26.47
N LEU A 477 1.69 3.72 -25.51
CA LEU A 477 1.92 2.28 -25.56
C LEU A 477 0.61 1.52 -25.33
N GLU A 478 -0.03 1.13 -26.43
CA GLU A 478 -0.80 -0.09 -26.48
C GLU A 478 0.19 -1.25 -26.26
N TRP A 479 0.13 -1.90 -25.08
CA TRP A 479 1.06 -2.95 -24.68
C TRP A 479 0.93 -4.16 -25.62
N ASP A 480 1.89 -4.34 -26.52
CA ASP A 480 1.93 -5.49 -27.45
C ASP A 480 2.15 -6.80 -26.69
N GLU A 481 1.07 -7.57 -26.55
CA GLU A 481 0.99 -8.79 -25.76
C GLU A 481 1.86 -9.96 -26.31
N THR A 482 2.54 -9.78 -27.45
CA THR A 482 3.25 -10.87 -28.15
C THR A 482 4.73 -11.02 -27.78
N ALA A 483 5.29 -10.16 -26.92
CA ALA A 483 6.70 -10.18 -26.53
C ALA A 483 7.06 -11.27 -25.48
N THR A 484 6.55 -12.49 -25.63
CA THR A 484 6.91 -13.63 -24.78
C THR A 484 8.26 -14.25 -25.18
N GLY A 485 9.28 -14.05 -24.35
CA GLY A 485 10.40 -14.98 -24.20
C GLY A 485 11.71 -14.63 -24.93
N GLY A 486 12.81 -14.67 -24.17
CA GLY A 486 14.15 -14.95 -24.71
C GLY A 486 15.19 -13.83 -24.60
N ALA A 487 16.04 -13.95 -23.58
CA ALA A 487 17.45 -13.55 -23.54
C ALA A 487 17.89 -12.20 -24.18
N SER A 488 18.30 -11.28 -23.28
CA SER A 488 19.38 -10.29 -23.42
C SER A 488 19.84 -9.91 -24.84
N ALA A 489 19.52 -8.68 -25.23
CA ALA A 489 20.24 -7.95 -26.29
C ALA A 489 20.89 -6.69 -25.72
N ALA A 490 21.93 -6.86 -24.91
CA ALA A 490 22.79 -5.79 -24.42
C ALA A 490 23.35 -4.95 -25.58
N LYS A 491 22.72 -3.79 -25.86
CA LYS A 491 23.06 -2.96 -27.01
C LYS A 491 24.23 -2.03 -26.68
N THR A 492 25.42 -2.63 -26.70
CA THR A 492 26.71 -1.93 -26.65
C THR A 492 26.73 -0.72 -27.58
N THR A 493 27.01 0.45 -27.01
CA THR A 493 27.22 1.69 -27.76
C THR A 493 28.54 1.61 -28.53
N ARG A 494 28.47 1.53 -29.86
CA ARG A 494 29.65 1.67 -30.71
C ARG A 494 29.32 2.37 -32.02
N ASP A 495 30.19 3.30 -32.39
CA ASP A 495 30.10 4.15 -33.59
C ASP A 495 29.76 3.39 -34.88
N GLY A 496 28.82 3.93 -35.65
CA GLY A 496 28.32 3.35 -36.90
C GLY A 496 27.73 4.40 -37.85
N HIS A 497 28.61 5.17 -38.50
CA HIS A 497 28.23 6.27 -39.41
C HIS A 497 27.56 5.77 -40.72
N VAL A 498 26.23 5.69 -40.78
CA VAL A 498 25.49 5.43 -42.04
C VAL A 498 24.32 6.41 -42.24
N ARG A 499 24.26 6.98 -43.44
CA ARG A 499 23.21 7.93 -43.87
C ARG A 499 21.96 7.20 -44.38
N ALA A 500 20.79 7.61 -43.90
CA ALA A 500 19.51 7.44 -44.61
C ALA A 500 18.79 8.81 -44.71
N ARG A 501 17.95 8.99 -45.74
CA ARG A 501 17.52 10.33 -46.22
C ARG A 501 16.08 10.67 -45.79
N GLY A 502 15.89 11.81 -45.13
CA GLY A 502 14.58 12.46 -44.95
C GLY A 502 14.31 13.55 -46.00
N PRO A 503 13.06 13.77 -46.45
CA PRO A 503 12.72 14.76 -47.47
C PRO A 503 12.56 16.20 -46.92
N ARG A 504 13.65 16.95 -46.98
CA ARG A 504 13.75 18.41 -47.29
C ARG A 504 12.47 19.27 -47.26
N TRP A 505 12.40 20.19 -46.30
CA TRP A 505 11.74 21.50 -46.45
C TRP A 505 12.76 22.65 -46.35
N ARG A 506 12.53 23.76 -47.07
CA ARG A 506 13.43 24.93 -47.18
C ARG A 506 12.84 26.16 -46.48
N ARG A 507 13.71 26.94 -45.81
CA ARG A 507 13.85 28.42 -45.82
C ARG A 507 15.07 28.75 -44.94
N GLU A 508 16.24 28.98 -45.52
CA GLU A 508 16.78 30.29 -45.96
C GLU A 508 17.28 31.18 -44.81
N ALA A 509 18.58 31.45 -44.82
CA ALA A 509 19.30 32.38 -43.95
C ALA A 509 20.36 33.14 -44.78
N PRO A 510 20.69 34.41 -44.44
CA PRO A 510 21.91 35.08 -44.90
C PRO A 510 22.93 35.35 -43.74
N PRO A 511 24.22 35.61 -44.04
CA PRO A 511 25.32 35.05 -43.22
C PRO A 511 26.49 36.01 -42.87
N ARG A 512 27.59 35.43 -42.32
CA ARG A 512 29.01 35.90 -42.18
C ARG A 512 29.41 36.33 -40.75
N ARG A 513 30.66 36.18 -40.27
CA ARG A 513 31.99 35.70 -40.77
C ARG A 513 32.79 35.21 -39.52
N GLY A 514 33.62 34.15 -39.54
CA GLY A 514 35.09 34.18 -39.82
C GLY A 514 35.93 34.87 -38.72
N SER A 515 37.07 34.38 -38.18
CA SER A 515 37.95 33.25 -38.57
C SER A 515 39.06 32.98 -37.50
N ALA A 516 39.65 31.77 -37.50
CA ALA A 516 41.07 31.43 -37.19
C ALA A 516 41.64 31.61 -35.74
N LYS A 517 42.79 31.02 -35.33
CA LYS A 517 43.43 29.68 -35.51
C LYS A 517 44.75 29.63 -34.70
N ARG A 518 45.31 28.42 -34.45
CA ARG A 518 46.61 28.07 -33.79
C ARG A 518 46.59 28.06 -32.25
N GLY A 519 47.29 27.15 -31.54
CA GLY A 519 48.00 25.94 -31.97
C GLY A 519 49.18 25.55 -31.06
N ASP A 520 49.44 24.23 -30.92
CA ASP A 520 50.71 23.56 -30.56
C ASP A 520 51.38 23.91 -29.19
N ALA A 521 52.02 23.01 -28.41
CA ALA A 521 52.31 21.58 -28.49
C ALA A 521 52.54 20.96 -27.08
N ALA A 522 52.79 19.64 -27.02
CA ALA A 522 53.00 18.84 -25.80
C ALA A 522 54.38 18.98 -25.12
N VAL A 523 54.57 18.37 -23.93
CA VAL A 523 55.69 17.43 -23.63
C VAL A 523 55.57 16.75 -22.23
N SER A 524 55.63 15.41 -22.24
CA SER A 524 56.15 14.39 -21.29
C SER A 524 55.92 14.39 -19.75
N ALA A 525 55.61 13.18 -19.24
CA ALA A 525 55.75 12.72 -17.84
C ALA A 525 57.19 12.22 -17.50
N PRO A 526 57.47 11.86 -16.23
CA PRO A 526 57.64 10.43 -15.89
C PRO A 526 57.12 10.03 -14.46
N THR A 527 57.58 8.90 -13.91
CA THR A 527 56.73 7.90 -13.19
C THR A 527 57.31 7.30 -11.88
N LEU A 528 56.44 6.72 -11.02
CA LEU A 528 56.68 5.63 -10.00
C LEU A 528 57.44 5.97 -8.67
N PRO A 529 57.54 5.06 -7.66
CA PRO A 529 56.46 4.34 -6.89
C PRO A 529 56.77 4.14 -5.36
N ARG A 530 55.90 3.43 -4.60
CA ARG A 530 56.11 2.49 -3.42
C ARG A 530 54.86 2.48 -2.50
N THR A 531 54.19 1.39 -2.06
CA THR A 531 54.48 0.05 -1.48
C THR A 531 54.49 -0.03 0.06
N ARG A 532 53.83 -1.08 0.58
CA ARG A 532 53.85 -1.67 1.94
C ARG A 532 53.11 -0.85 3.03
N ASP A 533 52.34 -1.43 3.97
CA ASP A 533 52.03 -2.86 4.22
C ASP A 533 50.67 -3.08 4.96
N ALA A 534 50.47 -4.28 5.54
CA ALA A 534 49.28 -4.85 6.19
C ALA A 534 49.50 -5.15 7.70
N GLU A 535 48.42 -5.17 8.50
CA GLU A 535 48.32 -5.98 9.74
C GLU A 535 46.84 -6.26 10.09
N THR A 536 46.59 -7.32 10.86
CA THR A 536 45.27 -7.94 11.17
C THR A 536 44.93 -7.85 12.65
N ASP A 537 43.65 -7.98 13.02
CA ASP A 537 43.22 -8.78 14.19
C ASP A 537 41.72 -9.10 14.13
N GLU A 538 41.30 -10.15 14.85
CA GLU A 538 40.02 -10.87 14.66
C GLU A 538 38.92 -10.51 15.67
N ALA A 539 37.67 -10.58 15.18
CA ALA A 539 36.45 -11.07 15.83
C ALA A 539 35.98 -10.56 17.21
N ASP A 540 34.72 -10.11 17.27
CA ASP A 540 33.64 -10.94 17.86
C ASP A 540 32.28 -10.55 17.27
N ALA A 541 31.38 -11.52 17.10
CA ALA A 541 30.17 -11.38 16.30
C ALA A 541 28.87 -11.39 17.13
N ALA A 542 28.07 -10.35 16.97
CA ALA A 542 26.65 -10.32 17.31
C ALA A 542 25.92 -9.62 16.15
N GLY A 543 25.45 -10.41 15.18
CA GLY A 543 24.87 -9.90 13.94
C GLY A 543 23.44 -9.44 14.11
N ASP A 544 23.26 -8.19 14.54
CA ASP A 544 21.98 -7.49 14.42
C ASP A 544 21.81 -7.02 12.97
N ALA A 545 20.85 -7.61 12.24
CA ALA A 545 20.63 -7.36 10.82
C ALA A 545 19.84 -6.06 10.56
N SER A 546 20.25 -4.98 11.21
CA SER A 546 19.91 -3.63 10.75
C SER A 546 20.59 -3.38 9.40
N ALA A 547 19.84 -2.88 8.42
CA ALA A 547 20.43 -2.44 7.17
C ALA A 547 21.23 -1.16 7.45
N GLU A 548 22.56 -1.27 7.57
CA GLU A 548 23.46 -0.13 7.75
C GLU A 548 23.32 0.84 6.56
N THR A 549 22.51 1.89 6.75
CA THR A 549 22.59 3.09 5.92
C THR A 549 23.93 3.75 6.16
N GLU A 550 24.76 3.86 5.11
CA GLU A 550 26.04 4.58 5.16
C GLU A 550 25.85 6.00 5.73
N HIS A 551 26.18 6.17 7.02
CA HIS A 551 26.11 7.46 7.69
C HIS A 551 27.07 8.44 7.02
N GLY A 552 26.55 9.48 6.35
CA GLY A 552 27.41 10.57 5.87
C GLY A 552 26.86 11.55 4.84
N GLN A 553 25.72 11.30 4.18
CA GLN A 553 25.19 12.20 3.15
C GLN A 553 23.79 12.71 3.47
N THR A 554 23.71 13.88 4.09
CA THR A 554 22.48 14.67 4.18
C THR A 554 22.22 15.41 2.87
N ALA A 555 20.95 15.55 2.47
CA ALA A 555 20.60 16.31 1.27
C ALA A 555 20.98 17.79 1.45
N LYS A 556 21.49 18.44 0.40
CA LYS A 556 21.70 19.89 0.39
C LYS A 556 20.56 20.59 -0.35
N VAL A 557 20.54 21.91 -0.22
CA VAL A 557 19.61 22.74 -0.98
C VAL A 557 19.93 22.64 -2.47
N GLY A 558 18.96 22.16 -3.26
CA GLY A 558 19.08 21.92 -4.69
C GLY A 558 19.53 20.51 -5.08
N ASP A 559 20.06 19.69 -4.16
CA ASP A 559 20.48 18.32 -4.46
C ASP A 559 19.25 17.46 -4.78
N ARG A 560 19.25 16.83 -5.97
CA ARG A 560 18.15 16.00 -6.48
C ARG A 560 18.65 14.59 -6.70
N THR A 561 17.91 13.63 -6.17
CA THR A 561 18.20 12.21 -6.32
C THR A 561 17.34 11.61 -7.43
N PHE A 562 16.08 12.04 -7.56
CA PHE A 562 15.20 11.69 -8.68
C PHE A 562 14.52 12.95 -9.24
N GLU A 563 14.33 12.99 -10.56
CA GLU A 563 13.52 14.00 -11.26
C GLU A 563 12.92 13.39 -12.53
N ASP A 564 11.64 13.65 -12.76
CA ASP A 564 10.92 13.52 -14.04
C ASP A 564 10.03 14.77 -14.27
N THR A 565 9.06 14.73 -15.20
CA THR A 565 8.24 15.93 -15.47
C THR A 565 7.14 16.18 -14.42
N LEU A 566 6.85 15.18 -13.58
CA LEU A 566 5.75 15.19 -12.62
C LEU A 566 6.25 15.25 -11.16
N SER A 567 7.48 14.83 -10.88
CA SER A 567 7.96 14.55 -9.52
C SER A 567 9.46 14.81 -9.36
N VAL A 568 9.85 15.36 -8.21
CA VAL A 568 11.25 15.47 -7.77
C VAL A 568 11.41 14.84 -6.38
N ILE A 569 12.44 14.02 -6.20
CA ILE A 569 12.89 13.57 -4.87
C ILE A 569 14.21 14.25 -4.55
N PHE A 570 14.20 15.05 -3.48
CA PHE A 570 15.37 15.75 -2.97
C PHE A 570 16.20 14.81 -2.10
N GLY A 571 17.50 14.77 -2.35
CA GLY A 571 18.42 13.82 -1.75
C GLY A 571 19.80 13.96 -2.36
N PRO A 572 20.84 13.35 -1.76
CA PRO A 572 22.20 13.38 -2.30
C PRO A 572 22.26 12.95 -3.77
N GLU A 573 23.11 13.61 -4.57
CA GLU A 573 23.33 13.24 -5.97
C GLU A 573 23.89 11.81 -6.07
N GLY A 574 23.29 10.98 -6.93
CA GLY A 574 23.73 9.60 -7.17
C GLY A 574 23.06 8.53 -6.29
N GLU A 575 22.57 8.88 -5.09
CA GLU A 575 21.79 7.93 -4.27
C GLU A 575 20.49 7.52 -4.97
N GLY A 576 19.91 8.38 -5.79
CA GLY A 576 18.70 8.07 -6.55
C GLY A 576 18.89 7.03 -7.63
N ASP A 577 20.13 6.73 -8.05
CA ASP A 577 20.41 5.57 -8.92
C ASP A 577 20.56 4.28 -8.10
N ARG A 578 21.05 4.35 -6.85
CA ARG A 578 20.94 3.24 -5.87
C ARG A 578 19.46 2.94 -5.59
N VAL A 579 18.67 3.97 -5.31
CA VAL A 579 17.23 3.85 -5.02
C VAL A 579 16.40 3.50 -6.26
N ARG A 580 16.76 3.96 -7.46
CA ARG A 580 16.16 3.43 -8.70
C ARG A 580 16.49 1.95 -8.93
N ALA A 581 17.63 1.46 -8.46
CA ALA A 581 17.94 0.03 -8.51
C ALA A 581 17.28 -0.77 -7.36
N SER A 582 16.92 -0.12 -6.23
CA SER A 582 16.38 -0.77 -5.02
C SER A 582 14.94 -0.43 -4.63
N LEU A 583 14.21 0.40 -5.40
CA LEU A 583 12.79 0.72 -5.20
C LEU A 583 11.97 0.91 -6.51
N TRP A 584 12.54 0.73 -7.72
CA TRP A 584 11.84 1.14 -8.95
C TRP A 584 10.83 0.12 -9.53
N PRO A 585 10.19 0.36 -10.71
CA PRO A 585 10.31 -0.29 -12.03
C PRO A 585 11.58 -0.44 -12.89
#